data_AF-A0A9E0VDN1-F1
#
_entry.id   AF-A0A9E0VDN1-F1
#
_cell.length_a   1.000
_cell.length_b   1.000
_cell.length_c   1.000
_cell.angle_alpha   90.00
_cell.angle_beta   90.00
_cell.angle_gamma   90.00
#
_symmetry.space_group_name_H-M   'P 1'
#
loop_
_entity.id
_entity.type
_entity.pdbx_description
1 polymer ?
#
loop_
_entity_poly.entity_id
_entity_poly.type
_entity_poly.pdbx_seq_one_letter_code
_entity_poly.pdbx_strand_id
1 'polypeptide(L)'
;MKTIFLTVVLLFSVQLAAAQKSNAPGYRISFAKRSVSVTFRQKTHRLDIYKNIDAARIVRAKILFAAQKAGFRYLVLDVSGWSKAKLDDRQCGAGTESNLLWIKLDTAWKIIEVQSERYESCWASIEPDEGYSVKDGILTAEFMNFRDELNTVLTYDPRTPEKGFRLEKSKFLKQ
;
A
#
# COMPACT_ATOMS: atom_id res chain seq x y z
N MET A 1 39.29 5.98 -55.88
CA MET A 1 38.02 6.74 -55.86
C MET A 1 37.03 6.01 -54.97
N LYS A 2 36.45 6.73 -54.00
CA LYS A 2 35.28 6.39 -53.15
C LYS A 2 35.41 5.25 -52.12
N THR A 3 35.72 5.64 -50.87
CA THR A 3 35.40 4.87 -49.66
C THR A 3 34.17 5.51 -49.01
N ILE A 4 33.09 4.75 -48.86
CA ILE A 4 31.83 5.17 -48.24
C ILE A 4 31.94 4.90 -46.73
N PHE A 5 31.87 5.95 -45.91
CA PHE A 5 31.72 5.80 -44.46
C PHE A 5 30.23 5.76 -44.11
N LEU A 6 29.80 4.62 -43.57
CA LEU A 6 28.46 4.39 -43.05
C LEU A 6 28.42 4.88 -41.59
N THR A 7 27.69 5.95 -41.30
CA THR A 7 27.50 6.43 -39.92
C THR A 7 26.25 5.78 -39.33
N VAL A 8 26.45 4.90 -38.35
CA VAL A 8 25.36 4.29 -37.57
C VAL A 8 24.96 5.27 -36.46
N VAL A 9 23.75 5.83 -36.56
CA VAL A 9 23.15 6.65 -35.50
C VAL A 9 22.36 5.75 -34.56
N LEU A 10 22.94 5.47 -33.39
CA LEU A 10 22.29 4.76 -32.29
C LEU A 10 21.42 5.74 -31.50
N LEU A 11 20.10 5.67 -31.71
CA LEU A 11 19.09 6.34 -30.89
C LEU A 11 18.92 5.58 -29.56
N PHE A 12 19.53 6.08 -28.49
CA PHE A 12 19.25 5.62 -27.13
C PHE A 12 17.98 6.30 -26.61
N SER A 13 16.88 5.55 -26.62
CA SER A 13 15.63 5.92 -25.95
C SER A 13 15.82 5.82 -24.44
N VAL A 14 16.12 6.92 -23.76
CA VAL A 14 16.09 6.98 -22.30
C VAL A 14 14.63 7.00 -21.85
N GLN A 15 14.09 5.85 -21.45
CA GLN A 15 12.82 5.78 -20.75
C GLN A 15 13.00 6.33 -19.34
N LEU A 16 12.59 7.59 -19.14
CA LEU A 16 12.48 8.19 -17.80
C LEU A 16 11.37 7.47 -17.03
N ALA A 17 11.72 6.54 -16.15
CA ALA A 17 10.78 6.01 -15.18
C ALA A 17 10.38 7.15 -14.23
N ALA A 18 9.11 7.58 -14.28
CA ALA A 18 8.58 8.58 -13.37
C ALA A 18 8.69 8.08 -11.92
N ALA A 19 9.62 8.65 -11.16
CA ALA A 19 9.75 8.35 -9.74
C ALA A 19 8.50 8.88 -9.02
N GLN A 20 7.65 7.96 -8.55
CA GLN A 20 6.49 8.29 -7.74
C GLN A 20 6.96 8.96 -6.44
N LYS A 21 6.76 10.28 -6.33
CA LYS A 21 7.17 11.09 -5.18
C LYS A 21 6.38 10.61 -3.95
N SER A 22 7.02 9.86 -3.05
CA SER A 22 6.36 9.42 -1.82
C SER A 22 6.09 10.63 -0.91
N ASN A 23 4.91 10.72 -0.28
CA ASN A 23 4.59 11.78 0.69
C ASN A 23 5.20 11.51 2.09
N ALA A 24 6.33 10.79 2.14
CA ALA A 24 7.05 10.45 3.36
C ALA A 24 8.56 10.73 3.21
N PRO A 25 8.96 12.00 3.00
CA PRO A 25 10.36 12.36 2.82
C PRO A 25 11.21 11.96 4.03
N GLY A 26 12.38 11.38 3.77
CA GLY A 26 13.30 10.92 4.82
C GLY A 26 12.94 9.57 5.45
N TYR A 27 11.84 8.94 5.03
CA TYR A 27 11.50 7.57 5.38
C TYR A 27 11.91 6.62 4.25
N ARG A 28 12.38 5.44 4.61
CA ARG A 28 12.56 4.30 3.70
C ARG A 28 11.88 3.09 4.29
N ILE A 29 11.36 2.23 3.44
CA ILE A 29 10.75 0.97 3.86
C ILE A 29 11.43 -0.19 3.16
N SER A 30 11.63 -1.26 3.91
CA SER A 30 11.92 -2.59 3.41
C SER A 30 10.99 -3.59 4.09
N PHE A 31 10.94 -4.80 3.56
CA PHE A 31 10.07 -5.84 4.11
C PHE A 31 10.78 -7.18 4.08
N ALA A 32 10.40 -8.05 5.01
CA ALA A 32 10.91 -9.40 5.10
C ALA A 32 9.83 -10.32 5.64
N LYS A 33 9.43 -11.32 4.84
CA LYS A 33 8.38 -12.30 5.15
C LYS A 33 7.06 -11.64 5.57
N ARG A 34 6.91 -11.29 6.86
CA ARG A 34 5.67 -10.87 7.52
C ARG A 34 5.80 -9.54 8.28
N SER A 35 6.97 -8.90 8.18
CA SER A 35 7.27 -7.64 8.87
C SER A 35 7.75 -6.59 7.89
N VAL A 36 7.53 -5.33 8.23
CA VAL A 36 8.14 -4.19 7.56
C VAL A 36 9.21 -3.57 8.46
N SER A 37 10.26 -3.06 7.85
CA SER A 37 11.31 -2.29 8.51
C SER A 37 11.26 -0.88 7.96
N VAL A 38 11.11 0.09 8.85
CA VAL A 38 11.05 1.50 8.49
C VAL A 38 12.33 2.18 8.96
N THR A 39 13.09 2.74 8.02
CA THR A 39 14.28 3.52 8.32
C THR A 39 13.93 5.00 8.34
N PHE A 40 14.24 5.67 9.45
CA PHE A 40 14.07 7.11 9.64
C PHE A 40 15.29 7.66 10.38
N ARG A 41 15.87 8.76 9.87
CA ARG A 41 17.10 9.37 10.42
C ARG A 41 18.20 8.33 10.68
N GLN A 42 18.45 7.47 9.69
CA GLN A 42 19.45 6.38 9.70
C GLN A 42 19.22 5.26 10.73
N LYS A 43 18.15 5.30 11.53
CA LYS A 43 17.75 4.20 12.42
C LYS A 43 16.66 3.38 11.77
N THR A 44 16.78 2.06 11.85
CA THR A 44 15.80 1.11 11.32
C THR A 44 14.97 0.53 12.44
N HIS A 45 13.65 0.60 12.28
CA HIS A 45 12.66 0.12 13.22
C HIS A 45 11.83 -0.98 12.58
N ARG A 46 11.84 -2.17 13.17
CA ARG A 46 11.04 -3.30 12.71
C ARG A 46 9.63 -3.19 13.29
N LEU A 47 8.63 -3.23 12.43
CA LEU A 47 7.22 -3.27 12.79
C LEU A 47 6.68 -4.66 12.45
N ASP A 48 6.22 -5.39 13.46
CA ASP A 48 5.49 -6.63 13.26
C ASP A 48 4.02 -6.30 12.95
N ILE A 49 3.67 -6.39 11.67
CA ILE A 49 2.34 -6.09 11.15
C ILE A 49 1.58 -7.35 10.75
N TYR A 50 2.11 -8.53 11.07
CA TYR A 50 1.59 -9.78 10.52
C TYR A 50 0.11 -10.03 10.85
N LYS A 51 -0.30 -9.66 12.07
CA LYS A 51 -1.68 -9.80 12.53
C LYS A 51 -2.64 -8.83 11.85
N ASN A 52 -2.11 -7.81 11.17
CA ASN A 52 -2.87 -6.75 10.54
C ASN A 52 -2.88 -6.87 9.01
N ILE A 53 -2.31 -7.93 8.44
CA ILE A 53 -2.32 -8.16 7.00
C ILE A 53 -2.90 -9.53 6.65
N ASP A 54 -3.54 -9.59 5.49
CA ASP A 54 -4.19 -10.80 5.01
C ASP A 54 -3.21 -11.70 4.24
N ALA A 55 -2.15 -11.13 3.67
CA ALA A 55 -1.11 -11.86 2.98
C ALA A 55 -0.34 -12.85 3.88
N ALA A 56 0.00 -14.02 3.33
CA ALA A 56 0.87 -15.00 3.97
C ALA A 56 2.34 -14.55 4.00
N ARG A 57 2.74 -13.84 2.95
CA ARG A 57 4.09 -13.29 2.74
C ARG A 57 3.99 -11.98 1.97
N ILE A 58 4.60 -10.94 2.51
CA ILE A 58 4.73 -9.61 1.88
C ILE A 58 5.65 -9.73 0.66
N VAL A 59 5.18 -9.18 -0.46
CA VAL A 59 5.95 -9.04 -1.72
C VAL A 59 6.16 -7.58 -2.09
N ARG A 60 5.34 -6.67 -1.54
CA ARG A 60 5.44 -5.23 -1.73
C ARG A 60 5.04 -4.52 -0.45
N ALA A 61 5.79 -3.49 -0.09
CA ALA A 61 5.40 -2.55 0.95
C ALA A 61 5.82 -1.13 0.53
N LYS A 62 4.93 -0.16 0.72
CA LYS A 62 5.14 1.23 0.37
C LYS A 62 4.63 2.12 1.49
N ILE A 63 5.40 3.15 1.85
CA ILE A 63 4.91 4.21 2.73
C ILE A 63 4.19 5.23 1.85
N LEU A 64 2.89 5.41 2.10
CA LEU A 64 2.09 6.43 1.44
C LEU A 64 2.24 7.77 2.17
N PHE A 65 2.13 7.75 3.50
CA PHE A 65 2.24 8.93 4.35
C PHE A 65 3.01 8.63 5.63
N ALA A 66 3.71 9.64 6.14
CA ALA A 66 4.29 9.64 7.47
C ALA A 66 4.11 11.01 8.12
N ALA A 67 3.65 11.03 9.38
CA ALA A 67 3.45 12.26 10.15
C ALA A 67 3.89 12.10 11.60
N GLN A 68 4.21 13.22 12.25
CA GLN A 68 4.47 13.31 13.68
C GLN A 68 3.57 14.38 14.28
N LYS A 69 2.79 14.04 15.31
CA LYS A 69 1.88 14.98 15.96
C LYS A 69 1.59 14.53 17.40
N ALA A 70 1.61 15.48 18.33
CA ALA A 70 1.29 15.27 19.75
C ALA A 70 2.04 14.08 20.39
N GLY A 71 3.34 13.92 20.09
CA GLY A 71 4.17 12.84 20.66
C GLY A 71 4.00 11.47 20.00
N PHE A 72 3.16 11.34 18.97
CA PHE A 72 2.98 10.09 18.22
C PHE A 72 3.55 10.20 16.81
N ARG A 73 3.87 9.03 16.25
CA ARG A 73 4.17 8.84 14.83
C ARG A 73 3.00 8.13 14.18
N TYR A 74 2.66 8.56 12.97
CA TYR A 74 1.59 7.97 12.18
C TYR A 74 2.17 7.55 10.84
N LEU A 75 1.94 6.30 10.45
CA LEU A 75 2.31 5.78 9.15
C LEU A 75 1.06 5.30 8.43
N VAL A 76 0.98 5.60 7.13
CA VAL A 76 0.05 4.93 6.23
C VAL A 76 0.84 4.10 5.24
N LEU A 77 0.59 2.80 5.23
CA LEU A 77 1.29 1.83 4.40
C LEU A 77 0.32 1.17 3.40
N ASP A 78 0.81 0.94 2.20
CA ASP A 78 0.25 -0.02 1.24
C ASP A 78 1.12 -1.27 1.30
N VAL A 79 0.52 -2.39 1.71
CA VAL A 79 1.21 -3.68 1.88
C VAL A 79 0.47 -4.75 1.09
N SER A 80 1.18 -5.39 0.16
CA SER A 80 0.64 -6.47 -0.65
C SER A 80 1.49 -7.71 -0.54
N GLY A 81 0.86 -8.86 -0.73
CA GLY A 81 1.53 -10.14 -0.67
C GLY A 81 0.71 -11.28 -1.26
N TRP A 82 1.32 -12.45 -1.26
CA TRP A 82 0.63 -13.68 -1.66
C TRP A 82 -0.45 -14.01 -0.65
N SER A 83 -1.61 -14.41 -1.15
CA SER A 83 -2.71 -14.91 -0.33
C SER A 83 -2.28 -16.04 0.60
N LYS A 84 -2.92 -16.12 1.77
CA LYS A 84 -2.91 -17.35 2.58
C LYS A 84 -3.72 -18.39 1.82
N ALA A 85 -3.05 -19.22 1.02
CA ALA A 85 -3.71 -20.31 0.31
C ALA A 85 -4.51 -21.17 1.31
N LYS A 86 -5.81 -21.36 1.05
CA LYS A 86 -6.55 -22.47 1.64
C LYS A 86 -6.19 -23.72 0.85
N LEU A 87 -5.95 -24.83 1.55
CA LEU A 87 -5.47 -26.09 0.95
C LEU A 87 -6.41 -26.66 -0.13
N ASP A 88 -7.70 -26.32 -0.12
CA ASP A 88 -8.72 -27.00 -0.93
C ASP A 88 -9.29 -26.21 -2.10
N ASP A 89 -8.96 -24.92 -2.27
CA ASP A 89 -9.54 -24.10 -3.34
C ASP A 89 -8.50 -23.69 -4.38
N ARG A 90 -8.59 -24.30 -5.56
CA ARG A 90 -7.68 -24.06 -6.70
C ARG A 90 -8.09 -22.89 -7.58
N GLN A 91 -9.22 -22.23 -7.30
CA GLN A 91 -9.76 -21.17 -8.16
C GLN A 91 -9.02 -19.84 -8.01
N CYS A 92 -8.56 -19.51 -6.80
CA CYS A 92 -7.68 -18.36 -6.55
C CYS A 92 -6.22 -18.80 -6.58
N GLY A 93 -5.73 -19.22 -7.75
CA GLY A 93 -4.30 -19.50 -7.94
C GLY A 93 -3.46 -18.30 -7.49
N ALA A 94 -2.56 -18.49 -6.52
CA ALA A 94 -1.61 -17.50 -5.99
C ALA A 94 -2.10 -16.02 -5.99
N GLY A 95 -3.35 -15.76 -5.62
CA GLY A 95 -3.92 -14.40 -5.66
C GLY A 95 -3.15 -13.42 -4.77
N THR A 96 -3.26 -12.13 -5.05
CA THR A 96 -2.73 -11.05 -4.22
C THR A 96 -3.72 -10.63 -3.15
N GLU A 97 -3.20 -10.30 -1.97
CA GLU A 97 -3.95 -9.63 -0.91
C GLU A 97 -3.25 -8.30 -0.65
N SER A 98 -4.01 -7.20 -0.72
CA SER A 98 -3.50 -5.85 -0.49
C SER A 98 -4.26 -5.16 0.64
N ASN A 99 -3.52 -4.64 1.62
CA ASN A 99 -4.04 -3.91 2.76
C ASN A 99 -3.51 -2.47 2.75
N LEU A 100 -4.39 -1.52 3.04
CA LEU A 100 -4.02 -0.21 3.53
C LEU A 100 -3.96 -0.26 5.05
N LEU A 101 -2.83 0.13 5.62
CA LEU A 101 -2.60 0.15 7.06
C LEU A 101 -2.42 1.58 7.53
N TRP A 102 -3.19 1.98 8.54
CA TRP A 102 -2.90 3.16 9.34
C TRP A 102 -2.33 2.69 10.68
N ILE A 103 -1.15 3.18 11.04
CA ILE A 103 -0.41 2.72 12.21
C ILE A 103 -0.05 3.92 13.07
N LYS A 104 -0.53 3.90 14.32
CA LYS A 104 -0.10 4.83 15.37
C LYS A 104 1.01 4.19 16.19
N LEU A 105 2.13 4.91 16.30
CA LEU A 105 3.33 4.51 17.01
C LEU A 105 3.64 5.53 18.11
N ASP A 106 4.22 5.07 19.21
CA ASP A 106 4.81 5.96 20.21
C ASP A 106 6.18 6.52 19.80
N THR A 107 6.81 7.29 20.70
CA THR A 107 8.14 7.85 20.49
C THR A 107 9.25 6.80 20.42
N ALA A 108 9.01 5.59 20.93
CA ALA A 108 9.91 4.44 20.91
C ALA A 108 9.68 3.50 19.71
N TRP A 109 8.80 3.87 18.77
CA TRP A 109 8.40 3.06 17.60
C TRP A 109 7.63 1.78 17.95
N LYS A 110 7.03 1.72 19.13
CA LYS A 110 6.09 0.64 19.47
C LYS A 110 4.74 0.93 18.84
N ILE A 111 4.12 -0.10 18.27
CA ILE A 111 2.75 -0.05 17.76
C ILE A 111 1.80 0.13 18.94
N ILE A 112 1.01 1.20 18.89
CA ILE A 112 -0.06 1.53 19.84
C ILE A 112 -1.41 1.12 19.28
N GLU A 113 -1.64 1.41 18.00
CA GLU A 113 -2.91 1.17 17.33
C GLU A 113 -2.69 0.92 15.85
N VAL A 114 -3.51 0.05 15.26
CA VAL A 114 -3.50 -0.24 13.82
C VAL A 114 -4.94 -0.34 13.33
N GLN A 115 -5.23 0.35 12.23
CA GLN A 115 -6.37 0.06 11.38
C GLN A 115 -5.86 -0.61 10.11
N SER A 116 -6.57 -1.62 9.63
CA SER A 116 -6.21 -2.35 8.43
C SER A 116 -7.45 -2.59 7.58
N GLU A 117 -7.40 -2.12 6.35
CA GLU A 117 -8.48 -2.29 5.40
C GLU A 117 -7.94 -3.00 4.17
N ARG A 118 -8.51 -4.18 3.91
CA ARG A 118 -8.19 -4.96 2.73
C ARG A 118 -8.98 -4.44 1.55
N TYR A 119 -8.27 -3.88 0.58
CA TYR A 119 -8.88 -3.24 -0.60
C TYR A 119 -8.75 -4.09 -1.87
N GLU A 120 -8.00 -5.19 -1.81
CA GLU A 120 -7.85 -6.15 -2.91
C GLU A 120 -7.69 -7.56 -2.32
N SER A 121 -8.51 -8.50 -2.78
CA SER A 121 -8.48 -9.89 -2.35
C SER A 121 -9.13 -10.80 -3.37
N CYS A 122 -8.38 -11.78 -3.89
CA CYS A 122 -8.98 -12.84 -4.68
C CYS A 122 -9.96 -13.67 -3.82
N TRP A 123 -9.56 -14.00 -2.59
CA TRP A 123 -10.31 -14.94 -1.74
C TRP A 123 -11.59 -14.40 -1.16
N ALA A 124 -11.63 -13.10 -0.88
CA ALA A 124 -12.82 -12.43 -0.39
C ALA A 124 -13.62 -11.77 -1.51
N SER A 125 -13.21 -11.94 -2.78
CA SER A 125 -13.83 -11.28 -3.93
C SER A 125 -13.93 -9.77 -3.69
N ILE A 126 -12.80 -9.19 -3.24
CA ILE A 126 -12.67 -7.75 -3.04
C ILE A 126 -11.87 -7.21 -4.21
N GLU A 127 -12.50 -6.36 -5.00
CA GLU A 127 -11.86 -5.72 -6.14
C GLU A 127 -11.85 -4.21 -5.95
N PRO A 128 -10.69 -3.57 -6.14
CA PRO A 128 -10.65 -2.12 -6.23
C PRO A 128 -11.27 -1.66 -7.53
N ASP A 129 -11.93 -0.50 -7.52
CA ASP A 129 -12.46 0.11 -8.75
C ASP A 129 -11.30 0.56 -9.65
N GLU A 130 -10.49 1.53 -9.18
CA GLU A 130 -9.27 1.99 -9.86
C GLU A 130 -7.99 1.85 -9.01
N GLY A 131 -8.10 1.19 -7.85
CA GLY A 131 -7.08 1.19 -6.81
C GLY A 131 -7.21 2.39 -5.87
N TYR A 132 -6.13 2.74 -5.17
CA TYR A 132 -6.11 3.97 -4.37
C TYR A 132 -5.50 5.12 -5.17
N SER A 133 -5.98 6.33 -4.89
CA SER A 133 -5.44 7.58 -5.43
C SER A 133 -5.00 8.51 -4.30
N VAL A 134 -4.03 9.37 -4.61
CA VAL A 134 -3.65 10.48 -3.73
C VAL A 134 -3.83 11.78 -4.52
N LYS A 135 -4.86 12.55 -4.16
CA LYS A 135 -5.19 13.84 -4.78
C LYS A 135 -5.22 14.90 -3.68
N ASP A 136 -4.60 16.04 -3.93
CA ASP A 136 -4.49 17.15 -2.96
C ASP A 136 -3.98 16.74 -1.57
N GLY A 137 -3.13 15.71 -1.53
CA GLY A 137 -2.56 15.15 -0.30
C GLY A 137 -3.50 14.22 0.48
N ILE A 138 -4.69 13.94 -0.01
CA ILE A 138 -5.68 13.04 0.59
C ILE A 138 -5.60 11.68 -0.08
N LEU A 139 -5.59 10.61 0.72
CA LEU A 139 -5.74 9.24 0.23
C LEU A 139 -7.22 8.94 0.04
N THR A 140 -7.57 8.36 -1.11
CA THR A 140 -8.90 7.79 -1.35
C THR A 140 -8.76 6.43 -2.01
N ALA A 141 -9.53 5.45 -1.54
CA ALA A 141 -9.63 4.14 -2.17
C ALA A 141 -11.09 3.71 -2.19
N GLU A 142 -11.56 3.20 -3.32
CA GLU A 142 -12.89 2.62 -3.47
C GLU A 142 -12.74 1.16 -3.88
N PHE A 143 -13.45 0.28 -3.18
CA PHE A 143 -13.39 -1.14 -3.41
C PHE A 143 -14.70 -1.82 -3.06
N MET A 144 -15.02 -2.83 -3.86
CA MET A 144 -16.24 -3.60 -3.78
C MET A 144 -15.93 -4.97 -3.21
N ASN A 145 -16.68 -5.38 -2.19
CA ASN A 145 -16.72 -6.75 -1.71
C ASN A 145 -17.96 -7.41 -2.28
N PHE A 146 -17.77 -8.23 -3.32
CA PHE A 146 -18.86 -8.90 -4.03
C PHE A 146 -19.55 -9.97 -3.20
N ARG A 147 -18.84 -10.59 -2.24
CA ARG A 147 -19.45 -11.58 -1.35
C ARG A 147 -20.44 -10.94 -0.39
N ASP A 148 -20.08 -9.79 0.16
CA ASP A 148 -20.88 -9.10 1.17
C ASP A 148 -21.82 -8.04 0.55
N GLU A 149 -21.76 -7.86 -0.78
CA GLU A 149 -22.48 -6.84 -1.54
C GLU A 149 -22.24 -5.41 -1.02
N LEU A 150 -21.00 -5.11 -0.62
CA LEU A 150 -20.64 -3.84 -0.01
C LEU A 150 -19.66 -3.07 -0.88
N ASN A 151 -19.99 -1.81 -1.16
CA ASN A 151 -19.03 -0.82 -1.62
C ASN A 151 -18.44 -0.08 -0.42
N THR A 152 -17.12 0.09 -0.40
CA THR A 152 -16.41 0.83 0.66
C THR A 152 -15.58 1.95 0.06
N VAL A 153 -15.79 3.17 0.53
CA VAL A 153 -14.94 4.32 0.27
C VAL A 153 -14.10 4.60 1.51
N LEU A 154 -12.78 4.45 1.38
CA LEU A 154 -11.79 4.76 2.38
C LEU A 154 -11.17 6.12 2.08
N THR A 155 -11.12 6.99 3.10
CA THR A 155 -10.42 8.28 3.02
C THR A 155 -9.43 8.47 4.17
N TYR A 156 -8.31 9.15 3.90
CA TYR A 156 -7.35 9.57 4.94
C TYR A 156 -6.75 10.94 4.66
N ASP A 157 -6.71 11.77 5.70
CA ASP A 157 -6.14 13.11 5.67
C ASP A 157 -4.88 13.19 6.57
N PRO A 158 -3.67 13.38 6.00
CA PRO A 158 -2.44 13.48 6.77
C PRO A 158 -2.33 14.74 7.64
N ARG A 159 -3.23 15.72 7.50
CA ARG A 159 -3.27 16.94 8.32
C ARG A 159 -3.87 16.67 9.71
N THR A 160 -4.74 15.65 9.80
CA THR A 160 -5.31 15.14 11.05
C THR A 160 -4.98 13.65 11.20
N PRO A 161 -3.69 13.29 11.29
CA PRO A 161 -3.24 11.90 11.20
C PRO A 161 -3.77 11.03 12.36
N GLU A 162 -4.14 11.64 13.48
CA GLU A 162 -4.75 10.99 14.64
C GLU A 162 -6.14 10.41 14.40
N LYS A 163 -6.83 10.79 13.32
CA LYS A 163 -8.19 10.33 13.00
C LYS A 163 -8.25 8.97 12.32
N GLY A 164 -7.13 8.47 11.79
CA GLY A 164 -7.09 7.21 11.06
C GLY A 164 -7.86 7.23 9.75
N PHE A 165 -8.22 6.06 9.26
CA PHE A 165 -9.09 5.88 8.11
C PHE A 165 -10.53 6.24 8.46
N ARG A 166 -11.18 6.95 7.55
CA ARG A 166 -12.63 7.15 7.54
C ARG A 166 -13.23 6.26 6.46
N LEU A 167 -14.19 5.44 6.85
CA LEU A 167 -14.83 4.46 5.98
C LEU A 167 -16.30 4.82 5.80
N GLU A 168 -16.74 4.90 4.55
CA GLU A 168 -18.14 5.01 4.17
C GLU A 168 -18.50 3.71 3.46
N LYS A 169 -19.47 2.97 3.99
CA LYS A 169 -19.89 1.66 3.47
C LYS A 169 -21.33 1.77 2.98
N SER A 170 -21.59 1.25 1.79
CA SER A 170 -22.92 1.21 1.19
C SER A 170 -23.19 -0.17 0.59
N LYS A 171 -24.45 -0.59 0.57
CA LYS A 171 -24.87 -1.79 -0.17
C LYS A 171 -24.90 -1.48 -1.66
N PHE A 172 -24.62 -2.48 -2.49
CA PHE A 172 -24.87 -2.34 -3.93
C PHE A 172 -26.34 -1.94 -4.13
N LEU A 173 -26.57 -0.89 -4.92
CA LEU A 173 -27.93 -0.54 -5.32
C LEU A 173 -28.44 -1.69 -6.19
N LYS A 174 -29.47 -2.39 -5.73
CA LYS A 174 -30.25 -3.28 -6.60
C LYS A 174 -30.86 -2.39 -7.67
N GLN A 175 -30.39 -2.53 -8.90
CA GLN A 175 -31.05 -1.96 -10.08
C GLN A 175 -32.37 -2.66 -10.33
#